data_AF-A0A2T4JPM2-F1
#
_entry.id   AF-A0A2T4JPM2-F1
#
_cell.length_a   1.000
_cell.length_b   1.000
_cell.length_c   1.000
_cell.angle_alpha   90.00
_cell.angle_beta   90.00
_cell.angle_gamma   90.00
#
_symmetry.space_group_name_H-M   'P 1'
#
loop_
_entity.id
_entity.type
_entity.pdbx_description
1 polymer ?
#
loop_
_entity_poly.entity_id
_entity_poly.type
_entity_poly.pdbx_seq_one_letter_code
_entity_poly.pdbx_strand_id
1 'polypeptide(L)'
;MSGEQDLWREVLWLAIQDALKGVSTTSSSCKGGRLREIRHARIYLTKPNRDFNDVCHLAGVDPQATRERLTKLIAEAPSPEELIDADSPRAKTFTAFGRTATFEEWSKNTGIAKNVLWNRIADPKWTPERAVTEPVRARSCFRRARSRSEMDA
;
A
#
# COMPACT_ATOMS: atom_id res chain seq x y z
N MET A 1 33.15 -5.00 18.78
CA MET A 1 32.13 -5.28 17.75
C MET A 1 32.66 -4.68 16.46
N SER A 2 32.72 -5.45 15.37
CA SER A 2 33.29 -4.97 14.11
C SER A 2 32.23 -4.17 13.37
N GLY A 3 32.49 -2.91 13.03
CA GLY A 3 31.52 -2.06 12.31
C GLY A 3 31.10 -2.64 10.95
N GLU A 4 31.93 -3.50 10.35
CA GLU A 4 31.59 -4.24 9.14
C GLU A 4 30.47 -5.27 9.38
N GLN A 5 30.50 -5.98 10.51
CA GLN A 5 29.44 -6.95 10.85
C GLN A 5 28.10 -6.26 11.04
N ASP A 6 28.10 -5.08 11.66
CA ASP A 6 26.88 -4.31 11.87
C ASP A 6 26.32 -3.80 10.54
N LEU A 7 27.17 -3.41 9.58
CA LEU A 7 26.72 -3.07 8.22
C LEU A 7 26.04 -4.26 7.54
N TRP A 8 26.61 -5.46 7.61
CA TRP A 8 26.00 -6.65 7.01
C TRP A 8 24.72 -7.09 7.71
N ARG A 9 24.60 -6.85 9.02
CA ARG A 9 23.34 -7.05 9.76
C ARG A 9 22.25 -6.11 9.28
N GLU A 10 22.56 -4.85 8.99
CA GLU A 10 21.59 -3.91 8.42
C GLU A 10 21.12 -4.34 7.03
N VAL A 11 22.03 -4.82 6.17
CA VAL A 11 21.66 -5.36 4.86
C VAL A 11 20.70 -6.55 5.00
N LEU A 12 21.01 -7.48 5.90
CA LEU A 12 20.15 -8.63 6.17
C LEU A 12 18.80 -8.21 6.76
N TRP A 13 18.81 -7.25 7.69
CA TRP A 13 17.61 -6.70 8.31
C TRP A 13 16.69 -6.04 7.28
N LEU A 14 17.24 -5.26 6.34
CA LEU A 14 16.48 -4.62 5.28
C LEU A 14 15.79 -5.68 4.39
N ALA A 15 16.52 -6.71 3.97
CA ALA A 15 15.95 -7.79 3.18
C ALA A 15 14.81 -8.52 3.92
N ILE A 16 14.95 -8.71 5.24
CA ILE A 16 13.90 -9.29 6.09
C ILE A 16 12.68 -8.37 6.16
N GLN A 17 12.88 -7.06 6.33
CA GLN A 17 11.78 -6.09 6.35
C GLN A 17 11.01 -6.09 5.02
N ASP A 18 11.72 -6.07 3.89
CA ASP A 18 11.12 -6.10 2.56
C ASP A 18 10.28 -7.37 2.35
N ALA A 19 10.73 -8.50 2.87
CA ALA A 19 10.01 -9.77 2.78
C ALA A 19 8.76 -9.85 3.67
N LEU A 20 8.82 -9.27 4.89
CA LEU A 20 7.78 -9.39 5.91
C LEU A 20 6.75 -8.25 5.90
N LYS A 21 7.22 -7.01 5.74
CA LYS A 21 6.38 -5.79 5.82
C LYS A 21 6.11 -5.19 4.45
N GLY A 22 6.88 -5.57 3.44
CA GLY A 22 6.80 -5.00 2.12
C GLY A 22 7.77 -3.85 1.92
N VAL A 23 7.99 -3.47 0.66
CA VAL A 23 8.99 -2.46 0.28
C VAL A 23 8.37 -1.06 0.27
N SER A 24 9.12 -0.06 0.74
CA SER A 24 8.69 1.34 0.76
C SER A 24 8.26 1.87 -0.62
N THR A 25 7.30 2.79 -0.68
CA THR A 25 6.89 3.48 -1.93
C THR A 25 8.02 4.28 -2.59
N THR A 26 9.12 4.54 -1.89
CA THR A 26 10.29 5.23 -2.43
C THR A 26 11.19 4.36 -3.31
N SER A 27 11.15 3.03 -3.19
CA SER A 27 11.95 2.12 -4.03
C SER A 27 11.31 1.91 -5.42
N SER A 28 9.97 1.85 -5.47
CA SER A 28 9.23 1.51 -6.67
C SER A 28 7.92 2.28 -6.77
N SER A 29 7.72 2.95 -7.90
CA SER A 29 6.60 3.87 -8.13
C SER A 29 5.27 3.16 -8.45
N CYS A 30 5.27 1.84 -8.67
CA CYS A 30 4.06 1.09 -9.02
C CYS A 30 3.86 -0.17 -8.17
N LYS A 31 2.58 -0.54 -7.96
CA LYS A 31 2.18 -1.75 -7.21
C LYS A 31 2.90 -3.02 -7.72
N GLY A 32 3.01 -3.16 -9.05
CA GLY A 32 3.64 -4.32 -9.67
C GLY A 32 5.15 -4.42 -9.42
N GLY A 33 5.84 -3.28 -9.34
CA GLY A 33 7.27 -3.24 -9.03
C GLY A 33 7.52 -3.66 -7.58
N ARG A 34 6.77 -3.08 -6.64
CA ARG A 34 6.83 -3.49 -5.22
C ARG A 34 6.52 -4.98 -5.03
N LEU A 35 5.51 -5.52 -5.71
CA LEU A 35 5.17 -6.95 -5.64
C LEU A 35 6.35 -7.83 -6.08
N ARG A 36 7.08 -7.42 -7.13
CA ARG A 36 8.28 -8.14 -7.60
C ARG A 36 9.40 -8.07 -6.57
N GLU A 37 9.64 -6.91 -5.97
CA GLU A 37 10.68 -6.73 -4.95
C GLU A 37 10.42 -7.57 -3.69
N ILE A 38 9.17 -7.57 -3.18
CA ILE A 38 8.78 -8.43 -2.05
C ILE A 38 9.01 -9.91 -2.39
N ARG A 39 8.62 -10.34 -3.59
CA ARG A 39 8.83 -11.73 -4.05
C ARG A 39 10.33 -12.05 -4.16
N HIS A 40 11.13 -11.13 -4.69
CA HIS A 40 12.58 -11.29 -4.77
C HIS A 40 13.22 -11.40 -3.38
N ALA A 41 12.82 -10.55 -2.43
CA ALA A 41 13.30 -10.61 -1.04
C ALA A 41 12.95 -11.96 -0.39
N ARG A 42 11.71 -12.44 -0.55
CA ARG A 42 11.31 -13.77 -0.05
C ARG A 42 12.12 -14.90 -0.68
N ILE A 43 12.34 -14.85 -2.00
CA ILE A 43 13.15 -15.85 -2.71
C ILE A 43 14.61 -15.82 -2.21
N TYR A 44 15.18 -14.63 -2.05
CA TYR A 44 16.56 -14.44 -1.58
C TYR A 44 16.77 -15.05 -0.19
N LEU A 45 15.82 -14.89 0.72
CA LEU A 45 15.91 -15.40 2.09
C LEU A 45 15.59 -16.89 2.22
N THR A 46 14.70 -17.44 1.39
CA THR A 46 14.19 -18.82 1.56
C THR A 46 14.86 -19.83 0.65
N LYS A 47 15.27 -19.46 -0.56
CA LYS A 47 15.97 -20.39 -1.45
C LYS A 47 17.45 -20.48 -1.08
N PRO A 48 18.08 -21.67 -1.20
CA PRO A 48 19.53 -21.79 -1.10
C PRO A 48 20.21 -20.85 -2.10
N ASN A 49 21.00 -19.91 -1.58
CA ASN A 49 21.77 -18.96 -2.38
C ASN A 49 23.14 -18.73 -1.74
N ARG A 50 24.19 -18.68 -2.58
CA ARG A 50 25.56 -18.38 -2.15
C ARG A 50 25.65 -16.98 -1.54
N ASP A 51 25.05 -15.98 -2.16
CA ASP A 51 25.15 -14.59 -1.68
C ASP A 51 24.52 -14.42 -0.29
N PHE A 52 23.41 -15.11 -0.03
CA PHE A 52 22.81 -15.10 1.30
C PHE A 52 23.73 -15.74 2.34
N ASN A 53 24.40 -16.84 1.99
CA ASN A 53 25.34 -17.50 2.90
C ASN A 53 26.53 -16.58 3.19
N ASP A 54 27.08 -15.91 2.17
CA ASP A 54 28.18 -14.95 2.32
C ASP A 54 27.76 -13.78 3.23
N VAL A 55 26.58 -13.19 3.03
CA VAL A 55 26.05 -12.12 3.88
C VAL A 55 25.86 -12.58 5.33
N CYS A 56 25.35 -13.80 5.55
CA CYS A 56 25.19 -14.35 6.91
C CYS A 56 26.55 -14.54 7.60
N HIS A 57 27.54 -15.10 6.90
CA HIS A 57 28.89 -15.25 7.43
C HIS A 57 29.52 -13.90 7.78
N LEU A 58 29.38 -12.90 6.91
CA LEU A 58 29.90 -11.55 7.13
C LEU A 58 29.18 -10.81 8.26
N ALA A 59 27.88 -11.07 8.47
CA ALA A 59 27.10 -10.57 9.61
C ALA A 59 27.38 -11.32 10.93
N GLY A 60 28.15 -12.42 10.88
CA GLY A 60 28.47 -13.27 12.02
C GLY A 60 27.28 -14.10 12.52
N VAL A 61 26.37 -14.51 11.62
CA VAL A 61 25.20 -15.34 11.94
C VAL A 61 25.22 -16.65 11.13
N ASP A 62 24.67 -17.72 11.70
CA ASP A 62 24.60 -19.01 11.01
C ASP A 62 23.57 -18.96 9.86
N PRO A 63 23.96 -19.21 8.60
CA PRO A 63 23.05 -19.10 7.46
C PRO A 63 21.93 -20.14 7.50
N GLN A 64 22.18 -21.35 8.01
CA GLN A 64 21.20 -22.42 7.99
C GLN A 64 20.09 -22.17 9.02
N ALA A 65 20.45 -21.93 10.29
CA ALA A 65 19.52 -21.58 11.35
C ALA A 65 18.74 -20.30 11.03
N THR A 66 19.40 -19.31 10.40
CA THR A 66 18.74 -18.08 9.96
C THR A 66 17.69 -18.38 8.89
N ARG A 67 18.03 -19.15 7.85
CA ARG A 67 17.10 -19.53 6.77
C ARG A 67 15.92 -20.33 7.30
N GLU A 68 16.15 -21.28 8.20
CA GLU A 68 15.08 -22.07 8.82
C GLU A 68 14.10 -21.20 9.60
N ARG A 69 14.61 -20.24 10.39
CA ARG A 69 13.78 -19.30 11.14
C ARG A 69 13.00 -18.37 10.21
N LEU A 70 13.67 -17.79 9.21
CA LEU A 70 13.02 -16.90 8.24
C LEU A 70 11.96 -17.61 7.41
N THR A 71 12.17 -18.88 7.07
CA THR A 71 11.18 -19.67 6.33
C THR A 71 9.89 -19.82 7.12
N LYS A 72 9.97 -20.07 8.43
CA LYS A 72 8.80 -20.11 9.32
C LYS A 72 8.10 -18.76 9.40
N LEU A 73 8.85 -17.69 9.62
CA LEU A 73 8.30 -16.33 9.70
C LEU A 73 7.63 -15.88 8.39
N ILE A 74 8.23 -16.19 7.24
CA ILE A 74 7.67 -15.85 5.93
C ILE A 74 6.42 -16.69 5.62
N ALA A 75 6.34 -17.93 6.11
CA ALA A 75 5.15 -18.77 5.99
C ALA A 75 3.97 -18.26 6.84
N GLU A 76 4.26 -17.66 8.00
CA GLU A 76 3.25 -17.02 8.86
C GLU A 76 2.86 -15.60 8.39
N ALA A 77 3.70 -14.96 7.57
CA ALA A 77 3.46 -13.61 7.07
C ALA A 77 2.34 -13.56 6.01
N PRO A 78 1.61 -12.43 5.91
CA PRO A 78 0.60 -12.21 4.87
C PRO A 78 1.17 -12.42 3.46
N SER A 79 0.31 -12.74 2.49
CA SER A 79 0.75 -12.90 1.11
C SER A 79 1.34 -11.59 0.56
N PRO A 80 2.26 -11.62 -0.43
CA PRO A 80 2.81 -10.39 -1.00
C PRO A 80 1.72 -9.46 -1.59
N GLU A 81 0.61 -10.04 -2.04
CA GLU A 81 -0.53 -9.30 -2.58
C GLU A 81 -1.30 -8.59 -1.45
N GLU A 82 -1.55 -9.28 -0.33
CA GLU A 82 -2.14 -8.69 0.87
C GLU A 82 -1.29 -7.55 1.43
N LEU A 83 0.05 -7.68 1.45
CA LEU A 83 0.94 -6.61 1.92
C LEU A 83 0.83 -5.35 1.06
N ILE A 84 0.72 -5.50 -0.26
CA ILE A 84 0.56 -4.37 -1.19
C ILE A 84 -0.83 -3.73 -1.08
N ASP A 85 -1.85 -4.53 -0.86
CA ASP A 85 -3.22 -4.02 -0.73
C ASP A 85 -3.47 -3.37 0.64
N ALA A 86 -2.85 -3.89 1.71
CA ALA A 86 -2.85 -3.26 3.03
C ALA A 86 -2.17 -1.88 2.99
N ASP A 87 -1.08 -1.73 2.22
CA ASP A 87 -0.40 -0.44 2.03
C ASP A 87 -1.09 0.47 0.99
N SER A 88 -2.25 0.07 0.47
CA SER A 88 -2.96 0.88 -0.51
C SER A 88 -3.55 2.14 0.14
N PRO A 89 -3.43 3.34 -0.48
CA PRO A 89 -4.11 4.53 -0.02
C PRO A 89 -5.65 4.38 -0.02
N ARG A 90 -6.20 3.36 -0.69
CA ARG A 90 -7.63 3.01 -0.65
C ARG A 90 -8.07 2.35 0.64
N ALA A 91 -7.14 1.73 1.39
CA ALA A 91 -7.38 1.17 2.71
C ALA A 91 -7.38 2.25 3.81
N LYS A 92 -7.08 3.52 3.47
CA LYS A 92 -7.14 4.60 4.44
C LYS A 92 -8.56 4.69 5.01
N THR A 93 -8.64 4.67 6.33
CA THR A 93 -9.88 4.80 7.08
C THR A 93 -9.99 6.20 7.64
N PHE A 94 -11.21 6.69 7.80
CA PHE A 94 -11.46 7.87 8.60
C PHE A 94 -12.75 7.68 9.41
N THR A 95 -12.77 8.32 10.57
CA THR A 95 -13.89 8.26 11.50
C THR A 95 -14.84 9.41 11.22
N ALA A 96 -16.12 9.10 11.03
CA ALA A 96 -17.21 10.07 10.94
C ALA A 96 -18.44 9.50 11.64
N PHE A 97 -19.19 10.34 12.36
CA PHE A 97 -20.37 9.92 13.13
C PHE A 97 -20.09 8.77 14.12
N GLY A 98 -18.90 8.75 14.73
CA GLY A 98 -18.49 7.68 15.65
C GLY A 98 -18.20 6.32 14.98
N ARG A 99 -18.30 6.22 13.65
CA ARG A 99 -17.95 5.02 12.89
C ARG A 99 -16.63 5.23 12.16
N THR A 100 -15.70 4.30 12.33
CA THR A 100 -14.50 4.20 11.49
C THR A 100 -14.79 3.28 10.31
N ALA A 101 -14.60 3.77 9.10
CA ALA A 101 -14.73 2.99 7.89
C ALA A 101 -13.72 3.45 6.82
N THR A 102 -13.46 2.57 5.86
CA THR A 102 -12.61 2.87 4.71
C THR A 102 -13.27 3.88 3.77
N PHE A 103 -12.48 4.60 2.97
CA PHE A 103 -13.03 5.42 1.88
C PHE A 103 -13.93 4.62 0.92
N GLU A 104 -13.67 3.33 0.77
CA GLU A 104 -14.47 2.43 -0.05
C GLU A 104 -15.85 2.15 0.54
N GLU A 105 -15.92 1.83 1.83
CA GLU A 105 -17.18 1.64 2.53
C GLU A 105 -17.98 2.93 2.58
N TRP A 106 -17.34 4.07 2.87
CA TRP A 106 -18.00 5.36 2.83
C TRP A 106 -18.52 5.70 1.43
N SER A 107 -17.75 5.39 0.38
CA SER A 107 -18.18 5.59 -1.01
C SER A 107 -19.41 4.74 -1.37
N LYS A 108 -19.43 3.46 -0.97
CA LYS A 108 -20.58 2.57 -1.17
C LYS A 108 -21.81 3.03 -0.39
N ASN A 109 -21.62 3.53 0.83
CA ASN A 109 -22.72 3.95 1.70
C ASN A 109 -23.31 5.32 1.31
N THR A 110 -22.47 6.25 0.86
CA THR A 110 -22.87 7.64 0.59
C THR A 110 -23.09 7.94 -0.89
N GLY A 111 -22.58 7.09 -1.79
CA GLY A 111 -22.54 7.33 -3.23
C GLY A 111 -21.50 8.37 -3.66
N ILE A 112 -20.71 8.92 -2.73
CA ILE A 112 -19.66 9.90 -3.04
C ILE A 112 -18.40 9.16 -3.49
N ALA A 113 -17.77 9.63 -4.57
CA ALA A 113 -16.56 9.00 -5.09
C ALA A 113 -15.38 9.07 -4.10
N LYS A 114 -14.57 7.99 -4.03
CA LYS A 114 -13.43 7.88 -3.10
C LYS A 114 -12.46 9.06 -3.17
N ASN A 115 -12.16 9.54 -4.38
CA ASN A 115 -11.27 10.69 -4.59
C ASN A 115 -11.83 12.00 -4.02
N VAL A 116 -13.15 12.18 -4.02
CA VAL A 116 -13.79 13.35 -3.44
C VAL A 116 -13.70 13.30 -1.92
N LEU A 117 -14.01 12.14 -1.32
CA LEU A 117 -13.85 11.95 0.12
C LEU A 117 -12.39 12.18 0.55
N TRP A 118 -11.42 11.67 -0.21
CA TRP A 118 -10.00 11.90 0.03
C TRP A 118 -9.64 13.39 0.05
N ASN A 119 -10.05 14.13 -1.00
CA ASN A 119 -9.77 15.56 -1.12
C ASN A 119 -10.45 16.38 -0.01
N ARG A 120 -11.64 15.96 0.44
CA ARG A 120 -12.34 16.60 1.56
C ARG A 120 -11.57 16.39 2.85
N ILE A 121 -11.25 15.15 3.22
CA ILE A 121 -10.53 14.85 4.47
C ILE A 121 -9.12 15.45 4.51
N ALA A 122 -8.46 15.59 3.36
CA ALA A 122 -7.15 16.24 3.27
C ALA A 122 -7.20 17.77 3.48
N ASP A 123 -8.35 18.41 3.32
CA ASP A 123 -8.52 19.86 3.50
C ASP A 123 -8.94 20.16 4.96
N PRO A 124 -8.18 20.97 5.71
CA PRO A 124 -8.49 21.34 7.10
C PRO A 124 -9.88 21.98 7.30
N LYS A 125 -10.49 22.52 6.23
CA LYS A 125 -11.82 23.17 6.29
C LYS A 125 -12.98 22.18 6.34
N TRP A 126 -12.72 20.89 6.15
CA TRP A 126 -13.72 19.84 6.18
C TRP A 126 -13.67 19.06 7.48
N THR A 127 -14.83 18.97 8.13
CA THR A 127 -15.05 17.97 9.18
C THR A 127 -15.39 16.61 8.54
N PRO A 128 -14.98 15.48 9.13
CA PRO A 128 -15.30 14.15 8.62
C PRO A 128 -16.79 13.90 8.35
N GLU A 129 -17.67 14.39 9.23
CA GLU A 129 -19.14 14.25 9.14
C GLU A 129 -19.72 14.97 7.92
N ARG A 130 -19.25 16.20 7.67
CA ARG A 130 -19.64 16.97 6.47
C ARG A 130 -19.09 16.31 5.20
N ALA A 131 -17.90 15.73 5.28
CA ALA A 131 -17.26 15.12 4.11
C ALA A 131 -18.08 13.96 3.53
N VAL A 132 -18.80 13.21 4.38
CA VAL A 132 -19.62 12.07 3.95
C VAL A 132 -21.09 12.40 3.66
N THR A 133 -21.58 13.57 4.08
CA THR A 133 -23.01 13.96 3.90
C THR A 133 -23.23 14.97 2.79
N GLU A 134 -22.27 15.88 2.55
CA GLU A 134 -22.48 16.96 1.59
C GLU A 134 -22.40 16.43 0.14
N PRO A 135 -23.44 16.59 -0.70
CA PRO A 135 -23.43 16.07 -2.06
C PRO A 135 -22.36 16.77 -2.90
N VAL A 136 -21.76 16.03 -3.84
CA VAL A 136 -20.80 16.62 -4.78
C VAL A 136 -21.59 17.49 -5.76
N ARG A 137 -21.38 18.81 -5.74
CA ARG A 137 -21.97 19.69 -6.74
C ARG A 137 -21.50 19.23 -8.12
N ALA A 138 -22.42 18.71 -8.93
CA ALA A 138 -22.10 18.35 -10.30
C ALA A 138 -21.62 19.61 -11.02
N ARG A 139 -20.45 19.52 -11.69
CA ARG A 139 -20.10 20.53 -12.69
C ARG A 139 -21.17 20.40 -13.76
N SER A 140 -22.03 21.41 -13.90
CA SER A 140 -23.08 21.44 -14.91
C SER A 140 -22.47 21.11 -16.27
N CYS A 141 -22.82 19.95 -16.84
CA CYS A 141 -22.68 19.76 -18.26
C CYS A 141 -23.68 20.72 -18.91
N PHE A 142 -23.20 21.88 -19.34
CA PHE A 142 -23.99 22.80 -20.12
C PHE A 142 -24.21 22.15 -21.50
N ARG A 143 -25.17 21.20 -21.59
CA ARG A 143 -25.74 20.79 -22.86
C ARG A 143 -26.54 21.97 -23.37
N ARG A 144 -25.93 22.80 -24.21
CA ARG A 144 -26.65 23.79 -25.01
C ARG A 144 -27.49 23.00 -26.03
N ALA A 145 -28.73 22.69 -25.69
CA ALA A 145 -29.71 22.24 -26.66
C ALA A 145 -29.90 23.37 -27.68
N ARG A 146 -29.51 23.15 -28.93
CA ARG A 146 -29.97 23.99 -30.05
C ARG A 146 -31.43 23.62 -30.27
N SER A 147 -32.33 24.54 -29.98
CA SER A 147 -33.75 24.42 -30.28
C SER A 147 -33.93 24.10 -31.76
N ARG A 148 -34.65 23.01 -32.03
CA ARG A 148 -35.20 22.71 -33.35
C ARG A 148 -36.38 23.65 -33.57
N SER A 149 -36.11 24.85 -34.07
CA SER A 149 -37.13 25.69 -34.69
C SER A 149 -37.33 25.20 -36.11
N GLU A 150 -38.39 24.42 -36.33
CA GLU A 150 -39.40 24.72 -37.34
C GLU A 150 -40.49 23.66 -37.26
N MET A 151 -41.69 24.17 -37.04
CA MET A 151 -42.98 23.50 -36.90
C MET A 151 -43.74 23.79 -38.21
N ASP A 152 -44.56 22.84 -38.60
CA ASP A 152 -45.20 22.64 -39.90
C ASP A 152 -45.90 23.85 -40.57
N ALA A 153 -45.79 23.92 -41.90
CA ALA A 153 -46.86 24.28 -42.85
C ALA A 153 -46.55 23.72 -44.24
#